data_AF-A0A160TD06-F1
#
_entry.id   AF-A0A160TD06-F1
#
_cell.length_a   1.000
_cell.length_b   1.000
_cell.length_c   1.000
_cell.angle_alpha   90.00
_cell.angle_beta   90.00
_cell.angle_gamma   90.00
#
_symmetry.space_group_name_H-M   'P 1'
#
loop_
_entity.id
_entity.type
_entity.pdbx_description
1 polymer ?
#
loop_
_entity_poly.entity_id
_entity_poly.type
_entity_poly.pdbx_seq_one_letter_code
_entity_poly.pdbx_strand_id
1 'polypeptide(L)' 'MVICVRYLFIALATLLVACQPSNMASVPDKELRQRNYKCAMASGLSPAEIQVCKNIRRECDERASKGNYVC' A
#
# COMPACT_ATOMS: atom_id res chain seq x y z
N MET A 1 -8.94 26.07 29.97
CA MET A 1 -9.58 25.51 28.75
C MET A 1 -8.58 25.27 27.61
N VAL A 2 -7.70 26.24 27.28
CA VAL A 2 -6.73 26.16 26.17
C VAL A 2 -5.71 25.01 26.32
N ILE A 3 -5.30 24.71 27.55
CA ILE A 3 -4.33 23.65 27.86
C ILE A 3 -4.92 22.25 27.57
N CYS A 4 -6.17 21.99 27.95
CA CYS A 4 -6.84 20.70 27.66
C CYS A 4 -7.02 20.46 26.16
N VAL A 5 -7.36 21.49 25.38
CA VAL A 5 -7.51 21.40 23.92
C VAL A 5 -6.18 21.03 23.26
N ARG A 6 -5.07 21.58 23.76
CA ARG A 6 -3.72 21.28 23.26
C ARG A 6 -3.30 19.83 23.51
N TYR A 7 -3.64 19.27 24.67
CA TYR A 7 -3.39 17.85 24.95
C TYR A 7 -4.28 16.90 24.13
N LEU A 8 -5.52 17.32 23.82
CA LEU A 8 -6.43 16.56 22.94
C LEU A 8 -5.86 16.40 21.52
N PHE A 9 -5.29 17.48 20.95
CA PHE A 9 -4.66 17.42 19.63
C PHE A 9 -3.41 16.53 19.59
N ILE A 10 -2.61 16.53 20.65
CA ILE A 10 -1.42 15.66 20.76
C ILE A 10 -1.85 14.19 20.85
N ALA A 11 -2.87 13.87 21.65
CA ALA A 11 -3.40 12.51 21.76
C ALA A 11 -3.99 12.00 20.43
N LEU A 12 -4.67 12.86 19.67
CA LEU A 12 -5.22 12.51 18.36
C LEU A 12 -4.09 12.23 17.33
N ALA A 13 -3.01 13.00 17.37
CA ALA A 13 -1.85 12.82 16.48
C ALA A 13 -1.15 11.46 16.69
N THR A 14 -1.08 10.97 17.95
CA THR A 14 -0.47 9.65 18.24
C THR A 14 -1.27 8.46 17.73
N LEU A 15 -2.58 8.61 17.50
CA LEU A 15 -3.43 7.53 16.98
C LEU A 15 -3.27 7.31 15.46
N LEU A 16 -2.71 8.29 14.74
CA LEU A 16 -2.54 8.23 13.27
C LEU A 16 -1.28 7.47 12.82
N VAL A 17 -0.43 7.00 13.74
CA VAL A 17 0.83 6.32 13.41
C VAL A 17 0.61 4.86 12.95
N ALA A 18 -0.59 4.32 13.12
CA ALA A 18 -0.92 2.93 12.76
C ALA A 18 -1.41 2.75 11.30
N CYS A 19 -0.84 3.50 10.35
CA CYS A 19 -1.13 3.25 8.93
C CYS A 19 -0.39 1.97 8.49
N GLN A 20 -1.09 0.84 8.54
CA GLN A 20 -0.53 -0.47 8.20
C GLN A 20 -0.02 -0.47 6.75
N PRO A 21 1.22 -0.93 6.49
CA PRO A 21 1.63 -1.22 5.12
C PRO A 21 0.66 -2.25 4.54
N SER A 22 0.23 -2.03 3.30
CA SER A 22 -0.59 -2.99 2.57
C SER A 22 0.07 -4.36 2.62
N ASN A 23 -0.58 -5.35 3.25
CA ASN A 23 -0.06 -6.72 3.41
C ASN A 23 -0.14 -7.45 2.06
N MET A 24 0.74 -7.07 1.13
CA MET A 24 0.88 -7.70 -0.18
C MET A 24 1.73 -8.98 -0.14
N ALA A 25 2.47 -9.20 0.95
CA ALA A 25 3.30 -10.39 1.15
C ALA A 25 2.50 -11.70 1.13
N SER A 26 1.22 -11.68 1.55
CA SER A 26 0.35 -12.85 1.53
C SER A 26 -0.31 -13.13 0.18
N VAL A 27 -0.16 -12.23 -0.82
CA VAL A 27 -0.78 -12.39 -2.13
C VAL A 27 -0.09 -13.54 -2.89
N PRO A 28 -0.83 -14.56 -3.35
CA PRO A 28 -0.26 -15.66 -4.13
C PRO A 28 0.36 -15.18 -5.45
N ASP A 29 1.45 -15.81 -5.90
CA ASP A 29 2.21 -15.41 -7.10
C ASP A 29 1.34 -15.26 -8.36
N LYS A 30 0.44 -16.23 -8.59
CA LYS A 30 -0.50 -16.19 -9.73
C LYS A 30 -1.39 -14.96 -9.69
N GLU A 31 -1.89 -14.63 -8.50
CA GLU A 31 -2.76 -13.48 -8.30
C GLU A 31 -1.98 -12.17 -8.42
N LEU A 32 -0.77 -12.11 -7.85
CA LEU A 32 0.09 -10.94 -7.95
C LEU A 32 0.43 -10.62 -9.41
N ARG A 33 0.82 -11.64 -10.20
CA ARG A 33 1.06 -11.51 -11.64
C ARG A 33 -0.16 -10.99 -12.38
N GLN A 34 -1.32 -11.58 -12.12
CA GLN A 34 -2.57 -11.18 -12.77
C GLN A 34 -2.94 -9.72 -12.44
N ARG A 35 -2.80 -9.32 -11.17
CA ARG A 35 -3.07 -7.95 -10.73
C ARG A 35 -2.06 -6.97 -11.33
N ASN A 36 -0.78 -7.33 -11.42
CA ASN A 36 0.24 -6.50 -12.08
C ASN A 36 -0.08 -6.29 -13.55
N TYR A 37 -0.47 -7.34 -14.28
CA TYR A 37 -0.91 -7.23 -15.68
C TYR A 37 -2.12 -6.32 -15.83
N LYS A 38 -3.13 -6.45 -14.96
CA LYS A 38 -4.29 -5.55 -14.96
C LYS A 38 -3.88 -4.09 -14.76
N CYS A 39 -2.96 -3.81 -13.84
CA CYS A 39 -2.41 -2.48 -13.63
C CYS A 39 -1.64 -1.95 -14.84
N ALA A 40 -0.92 -2.81 -15.58
CA ALA A 40 -0.19 -2.42 -16.78
C ALA A 40 -1.11 -2.08 -17.96
N MET A 41 -2.27 -2.73 -18.05
CA MET A 41 -3.24 -2.53 -19.13
C MET A 41 -4.32 -1.49 -18.81
N ALA A 42 -4.39 -1.02 -17.57
CA ALA A 42 -5.44 -0.11 -17.13
C ALA A 42 -5.22 1.32 -17.61
N SER A 43 -6.30 1.96 -18.03
CA SER A 43 -6.37 3.39 -18.37
C SER A 43 -7.47 4.07 -17.56
N GLY A 44 -7.28 5.33 -17.18
CA GLY A 44 -8.31 6.10 -16.47
C GLY A 44 -8.50 5.69 -15.00
N LEU A 45 -7.45 5.24 -14.33
CA LEU A 45 -7.48 4.83 -12.92
C LEU A 45 -7.78 6.01 -12.00
N SER A 46 -8.63 5.77 -11.00
CA SER A 46 -8.82 6.68 -9.88
C SER A 46 -7.54 6.77 -9.02
N PRO A 47 -7.38 7.84 -8.20
CA PRO A 47 -6.23 7.97 -7.31
C PRO A 47 -6.03 6.77 -6.37
N ALA A 48 -7.14 6.19 -5.90
CA ALA A 48 -7.10 4.99 -5.04
C ALA A 48 -6.55 3.79 -5.80
N GLU A 49 -6.99 3.56 -7.04
CA GLU A 49 -6.51 2.44 -7.86
C GLU A 49 -5.05 2.63 -8.29
N ILE A 50 -4.62 3.87 -8.56
CA ILE A 50 -3.20 4.18 -8.78
C ILE A 50 -2.37 3.75 -7.57
N GLN A 51 -2.84 4.03 -6.35
CA GLN A 51 -2.14 3.63 -5.14
C GLN A 51 -2.09 2.09 -4.99
N VAL A 52 -3.18 1.40 -5.30
CA VAL A 52 -3.20 -0.08 -5.34
C VAL A 52 -2.16 -0.62 -6.33
N CYS A 53 -2.10 -0.05 -7.54
CA CYS A 53 -1.14 -0.48 -8.55
C CYS A 53 0.32 -0.21 -8.14
N LYS A 54 0.59 0.89 -7.42
CA LYS A 54 1.91 1.15 -6.82
C LYS A 54 2.27 0.07 -5.78
N ASN A 55 1.32 -0.33 -4.94
CA ASN A 55 1.55 -1.38 -3.94
C ASN A 55 1.83 -2.74 -4.60
N ILE A 56 1.11 -3.07 -5.68
CA ILE A 56 1.33 -4.30 -6.46
C ILE A 56 2.73 -4.31 -7.09
N ARG A 57 3.14 -3.20 -7.73
CA ARG A 57 4.47 -3.09 -8.32
C ARG A 57 5.57 -3.22 -7.27
N ARG A 58 5.41 -2.54 -6.13
CA ARG A 58 6.35 -2.61 -5.01
C ARG A 58 6.53 -4.04 -4.52
N GLU A 59 5.46 -4.82 -4.38
CA GLU A 59 5.57 -6.23 -4.00
C GLU A 59 6.31 -7.07 -5.05
N CYS A 60 6.08 -6.82 -6.34
CA CYS A 60 6.85 -7.45 -7.41
C CYS A 60 8.36 -7.15 -7.26
N ASP A 61 8.71 -5.89 -7.02
CA ASP A 61 10.10 -5.46 -6.85
C ASP A 61 10.73 -6.07 -5.57
N GLU A 62 9.99 -6.13 -4.46
CA GLU A 62 10.41 -6.76 -3.21
C GLU A 62 10.64 -8.28 -3.35
N ARG A 63 9.87 -8.96 -4.22
CA ARG A 63 10.08 -10.38 -4.53
C ARG A 63 11.27 -10.57 -5.47
N ALA A 64 11.41 -9.73 -6.49
CA ALA A 64 12.54 -9.75 -7.41
C ALA A 64 13.87 -9.51 -6.69
N SER A 65 13.90 -8.60 -5.71
CA SER A 65 15.10 -8.37 -4.88
C SER A 65 15.50 -9.57 -4.02
N LYS A 66 14.57 -10.52 -3.81
CA LYS A 66 14.79 -11.81 -3.13
C LYS A 66 15.00 -12.97 -4.10
N GLY A 67 15.11 -12.70 -5.40
CA GLY A 67 15.30 -13.69 -6.46
C GLY A 67 14.01 -14.36 -6.98
N ASN A 68 12.83 -13.87 -6.58
CA ASN A 68 11.55 -14.42 -7.02
C ASN A 68 10.87 -13.52 -8.08
N TYR A 69 10.98 -13.90 -9.35
CA TYR A 69 10.48 -13.14 -10.51
C TYR A 69 9.08 -13.58 -10.91
N VAL A 70 8.10 -13.23 -10.07
CA VAL A 70 6.69 -13.64 -10.26
C VAL A 70 5.93 -12.72 -11.20
N CYS A 71 6.35 -11.45 -11.23
CA CYS A 71 5.98 -10.42 -12.19
C CYS A 71 7.16 -10.29 -13.18
#